data_AF-A0A832T2Y1-F1
#
_entry.id   AF-A0A832T2Y1-F1
#
_cell.length_a   1.000
_cell.length_b   1.000
_cell.length_c   1.000
_cell.angle_alpha   90.00
_cell.angle_beta   90.00
_cell.angle_gamma   90.00
#
_symmetry.space_group_name_H-M   'P 1'
#
loop_
_entity.id
_entity.type
_entity.pdbx_description
1 polymer ?
#
loop_
_entity_poly.entity_id
_entity_poly.type
_entity_poly.pdbx_seq_one_letter_code
_entity_poly.pdbx_strand_id
1 'polypeptide(L)'
;MSHGGGGHAAELYPEEQIFAVGIALSLVGCYLANFLSPYGLGMLIGGLLASAACVAGANTVRKVAAYGLGTGVPSIGMVSLGMGTLAAVAGVLIPDYFNLPYLVAPIITLIVSAVIGYIVGRLTVNPVGMKIPIMVRSMTFLSIAGAMALLGFTVAYVGSLEPQKYIDYALNNGMMALAFIAAGMAILHPFNACLGPNESHKRTLTLAVACGFITWFVFSVVKLDIVSIIVSIILWAIVYVKFVKMSFKDACAVLHVPEIPKKEE
;
A
#
# COMPACT_ATOMS: atom_id res chain seq x y z
N MET A 1 18.64 26.98 -13.49
CA MET A 1 17.23 26.54 -13.65
C MET A 1 16.84 25.85 -12.35
N SER A 2 16.18 26.59 -11.46
CA SER A 2 15.69 26.09 -10.17
C SER A 2 14.56 25.11 -10.46
N HIS A 3 14.81 23.81 -10.36
CA HIS A 3 13.72 22.86 -10.22
C HIS A 3 13.08 23.14 -8.87
N GLY A 4 11.84 23.63 -8.89
CA GLY A 4 11.02 23.83 -7.70
C GLY A 4 10.92 22.51 -6.94
N GLY A 5 11.78 22.35 -5.94
CA GLY A 5 11.66 21.31 -4.94
C GLY A 5 10.35 21.58 -4.22
N GLY A 6 9.32 20.81 -4.54
CA GLY A 6 8.08 20.82 -3.76
C GLY A 6 8.47 20.57 -2.32
N GLY A 7 8.21 21.54 -1.44
CA GLY A 7 8.53 21.46 -0.02
C GLY A 7 7.81 20.27 0.59
N HIS A 8 8.53 19.16 0.76
CA HIS A 8 8.06 17.98 1.45
C HIS A 8 8.61 18.01 2.87
N ALA A 9 7.80 17.59 3.84
CA ALA A 9 8.27 17.54 5.22
C ALA A 9 9.40 16.54 5.38
N ALA A 10 10.33 16.90 6.26
CA ALA A 10 11.42 16.04 6.70
C ALA A 10 10.88 14.66 7.16
N GLU A 11 11.66 13.61 6.89
CA GLU A 11 11.33 12.27 7.34
C GLU A 11 11.35 12.19 8.87
N LEU A 12 10.17 12.13 9.50
CA LEU A 12 10.03 11.86 10.93
C LEU A 12 10.50 10.46 11.34
N TYR A 13 10.29 9.47 10.48
CA TYR A 13 10.65 8.07 10.71
C TYR A 13 11.44 7.55 9.50
N PRO A 14 12.49 6.73 9.71
CA PRO A 14 13.25 6.14 8.61
C PRO A 14 12.36 5.25 7.73
N GLU A 15 12.46 5.42 6.41
CA GLU A 15 11.69 4.63 5.44
C GLU A 15 11.90 3.12 5.63
N GLU A 16 13.14 2.69 5.87
CA GLU A 16 13.50 1.27 6.02
C GLU A 16 12.77 0.63 7.20
N GLN A 17 12.58 1.37 8.30
CA GLN A 17 11.88 0.86 9.47
C GLN A 17 10.39 0.68 9.18
N ILE A 18 9.75 1.70 8.59
CA ILE A 18 8.32 1.61 8.23
C ILE A 18 8.12 0.49 7.20
N PHE A 19 9.00 0.40 6.22
CA PHE A 19 8.94 -0.59 5.17
C PHE A 19 9.11 -2.00 5.73
N ALA A 20 10.17 -2.26 6.49
CA ALA A 20 10.44 -3.57 7.07
C ALA A 20 9.30 -4.03 7.99
N VAL A 21 8.78 -3.14 8.84
CA VAL A 21 7.66 -3.44 9.73
C VAL A 21 6.39 -3.73 8.92
N GLY A 22 6.06 -2.90 7.93
CA GLY A 22 4.86 -3.08 7.11
C GLY A 22 4.87 -4.39 6.32
N ILE A 23 6.02 -4.75 5.72
CA ILE A 23 6.17 -6.00 4.98
C ILE A 23 6.18 -7.21 5.92
N ALA A 24 6.87 -7.13 7.07
CA ALA A 24 6.89 -8.22 8.04
C ALA A 24 5.49 -8.51 8.60
N LEU A 25 4.73 -7.47 8.97
CA LEU A 25 3.36 -7.61 9.43
C LEU A 25 2.47 -8.21 8.34
N SER A 26 2.55 -7.72 7.10
CA SER A 26 1.74 -8.26 5.99
C SER A 26 2.10 -9.71 5.65
N LEU A 27 3.38 -10.09 5.75
CA LEU A 27 3.84 -11.46 5.55
C LEU A 27 3.26 -12.40 6.61
N VAL A 28 3.37 -12.01 7.89
CA VAL A 28 2.74 -12.73 9.00
C VAL A 28 1.22 -12.79 8.80
N GLY A 29 0.61 -11.70 8.34
CA GLY A 29 -0.81 -11.62 8.01
C GLY A 29 -1.25 -12.64 6.97
N CYS A 30 -0.46 -12.88 5.92
CA CYS A 30 -0.76 -13.91 4.91
C CYS A 30 -0.80 -15.31 5.52
N TYR A 31 0.16 -15.63 6.38
CA TYR A 31 0.21 -16.93 7.07
C TYR A 31 -0.94 -17.10 8.07
N LEU A 32 -1.16 -16.07 8.91
CA LEU A 32 -2.24 -16.09 9.89
C LEU A 32 -3.61 -16.15 9.21
N ALA A 33 -3.81 -15.48 8.07
CA ALA A 33 -5.03 -15.59 7.29
C ALA A 33 -5.34 -17.04 6.88
N ASN A 34 -4.32 -17.79 6.44
CA ASN A 34 -4.47 -19.20 6.07
C ASN A 34 -4.78 -20.09 7.30
N PHE A 35 -4.00 -19.96 8.37
CA PHE A 35 -4.15 -20.84 9.55
C PHE A 35 -5.35 -20.50 10.43
N LEU A 36 -5.79 -19.24 10.46
CA LEU A 36 -6.90 -18.78 11.28
C LEU A 36 -8.26 -18.80 10.56
N SER A 37 -8.26 -19.11 9.26
CA SER A 37 -9.47 -19.24 8.46
C SER A 37 -10.48 -20.25 9.03
N PRO A 38 -10.08 -21.46 9.50
CA PRO A 38 -11.01 -22.41 10.11
C PRO A 38 -11.72 -21.89 11.37
N TYR A 39 -11.15 -20.89 12.03
CA TYR A 39 -11.72 -20.26 13.23
C TYR A 39 -12.50 -18.98 12.93
N GLY A 40 -12.66 -18.61 11.65
CA GLY A 40 -13.33 -17.38 11.24
C GLY A 40 -12.54 -16.10 11.49
N LEU A 41 -11.26 -16.18 11.86
CA LEU A 41 -10.42 -15.01 12.20
C LEU A 41 -9.48 -14.58 11.06
N GLY A 42 -9.54 -15.27 9.91
CA GLY A 42 -8.65 -15.02 8.77
C GLY A 42 -8.74 -13.60 8.21
N MET A 43 -9.94 -13.04 8.08
CA MET A 43 -10.13 -11.65 7.63
C MET A 43 -9.81 -10.65 8.73
N LEU A 44 -10.14 -10.97 9.99
CA LEU A 44 -9.92 -10.07 11.13
C LEU A 44 -8.43 -9.75 11.29
N ILE A 45 -7.60 -10.80 11.34
CA ILE A 45 -6.16 -10.65 11.57
C ILE A 45 -5.42 -10.44 10.25
N GLY A 46 -5.75 -11.22 9.22
CA GLY A 46 -5.10 -11.13 7.91
C GLY A 46 -5.32 -9.79 7.23
N GLY A 47 -6.57 -9.31 7.21
CA GLY A 47 -6.92 -8.01 6.61
C GLY A 47 -6.32 -6.83 7.37
N LEU A 48 -6.32 -6.88 8.72
CA LEU A 48 -5.65 -5.89 9.56
C LEU A 48 -4.15 -5.82 9.24
N LEU A 49 -3.46 -6.96 9.21
CA LEU A 49 -2.02 -6.99 8.98
C LEU A 49 -1.64 -6.68 7.53
N ALA A 50 -2.47 -7.05 6.55
CA ALA A 50 -2.29 -6.66 5.14
C ALA A 50 -2.32 -5.12 4.96
N SER A 51 -3.09 -4.40 5.78
CA SER A 51 -3.13 -2.94 5.75
C SER A 51 -1.77 -2.28 6.03
N ALA A 52 -0.86 -2.97 6.72
CA ALA A 52 0.48 -2.48 7.00
C ALA A 52 1.36 -2.39 5.73
N ALA A 53 1.14 -3.26 4.74
CA ALA A 53 1.79 -3.14 3.43
C ALA A 53 1.35 -1.88 2.68
N CYS A 54 0.09 -1.46 2.82
CA CYS A 54 -0.38 -0.19 2.25
C CYS A 54 0.36 1.00 2.86
N VAL A 55 0.61 0.98 4.18
CA VAL A 55 1.37 2.04 4.87
C VAL A 55 2.81 2.08 4.39
N ALA A 56 3.47 0.92 4.25
CA ALA A 56 4.81 0.82 3.69
C ALA A 56 4.86 1.40 2.25
N GLY A 57 3.91 1.00 1.40
CA GLY A 57 3.80 1.51 0.04
C GLY A 57 3.57 3.02 -0.01
N ALA A 58 2.64 3.54 0.79
CA ALA A 58 2.33 4.97 0.84
C ALA A 58 3.53 5.82 1.28
N ASN A 59 4.33 5.33 2.22
CA ASN A 59 5.56 6.01 2.62
C ASN A 59 6.60 6.04 1.49
N THR A 60 6.77 4.93 0.76
CA THR A 60 7.66 4.91 -0.41
C THR A 60 7.15 5.81 -1.53
N VAL A 61 5.82 5.87 -1.78
CA VAL A 61 5.21 6.84 -2.72
C VAL A 61 5.56 8.25 -2.32
N ARG A 62 5.40 8.62 -1.05
CA ARG A 62 5.77 9.94 -0.54
C ARG A 62 7.23 10.27 -0.85
N LYS A 63 8.15 9.35 -0.58
CA LYS A 63 9.57 9.59 -0.76
C LYS A 63 9.97 9.76 -2.22
N VAL A 64 9.47 8.90 -3.11
CA VAL A 64 9.77 9.03 -4.54
C VAL A 64 9.11 10.27 -5.15
N ALA A 65 7.91 10.63 -4.69
CA ALA A 65 7.20 11.82 -5.13
C ALA A 65 7.84 13.13 -4.68
N ALA A 66 8.57 13.13 -3.57
CA ALA A 66 9.37 14.27 -3.14
C ALA A 66 10.45 14.71 -4.15
N TYR A 67 10.84 13.83 -5.09
CA TYR A 67 11.75 14.17 -6.19
C TYR A 67 11.06 14.89 -7.37
N GLY A 68 9.82 15.34 -7.20
CA GLY A 68 9.13 16.18 -8.19
C GLY A 68 8.43 15.38 -9.29
N LEU A 69 7.74 14.30 -8.92
CA LEU A 69 7.02 13.45 -9.89
C LEU A 69 5.82 14.14 -10.56
N GLY A 70 5.29 15.24 -10.00
CA GLY A 70 4.11 15.92 -10.55
C GLY A 70 2.92 14.97 -10.73
N THR A 71 2.39 14.86 -11.94
CA THR A 71 1.32 13.92 -12.32
C THR A 71 1.77 12.44 -12.37
N GLY A 72 3.07 12.17 -12.20
CA GLY A 72 3.63 10.82 -12.18
C GLY A 72 3.31 10.02 -10.91
N VAL A 73 2.79 10.64 -9.86
CA VAL A 73 2.51 9.99 -8.57
C VAL A 73 1.39 8.93 -8.67
N PRO A 74 0.21 9.21 -9.25
CA PRO A 74 -0.75 8.15 -9.56
C PRO A 74 -0.15 7.03 -10.42
N SER A 75 0.64 7.39 -11.44
CA SER A 75 1.21 6.41 -12.37
C SER A 75 2.18 5.43 -11.70
N ILE A 76 3.01 5.90 -10.76
CA ILE A 76 4.00 5.04 -10.08
C ILE A 76 3.33 3.99 -9.19
N GLY A 77 2.21 4.34 -8.55
CA GLY A 77 1.44 3.36 -7.77
C GLY A 77 0.65 2.40 -8.65
N MET A 78 0.17 2.81 -9.83
CA MET A 78 -0.48 1.86 -10.74
C MET A 78 0.51 0.85 -11.31
N VAL A 79 1.73 1.29 -11.64
CA VAL A 79 2.82 0.38 -12.03
C VAL A 79 3.19 -0.56 -10.89
N SER A 80 3.25 -0.05 -9.65
CA SER A 80 3.45 -0.86 -8.44
C SER A 80 2.45 -2.02 -8.32
N LEU A 81 1.16 -1.74 -8.51
CA LEU A 81 0.12 -2.76 -8.43
C LEU A 81 0.18 -3.73 -9.59
N GLY A 82 0.51 -3.26 -10.80
CA GLY A 82 0.70 -4.15 -11.96
C GLY A 82 1.83 -5.17 -11.71
N MET A 83 2.98 -4.70 -11.23
CA MET A 83 4.07 -5.58 -10.79
C MET A 83 3.63 -6.48 -9.62
N GLY A 84 2.89 -5.91 -8.68
CA GLY A 84 2.38 -6.61 -7.51
C GLY A 84 1.42 -7.75 -7.84
N THR A 85 0.50 -7.55 -8.78
CA THR A 85 -0.44 -8.58 -9.24
C THR A 85 0.31 -9.72 -9.92
N LEU A 86 1.25 -9.40 -10.81
CA LEU A 86 2.10 -10.42 -11.44
C LEU A 86 2.86 -11.23 -10.40
N ALA A 87 3.47 -10.56 -9.41
CA ALA A 87 4.23 -11.22 -8.36
C ALA A 87 3.34 -12.07 -7.43
N ALA A 88 2.16 -11.59 -7.06
CA ALA A 88 1.22 -12.33 -6.21
C ALA A 88 0.71 -13.59 -6.90
N VAL A 89 0.33 -13.48 -8.18
CA VAL A 89 -0.12 -14.64 -8.97
C VAL A 89 1.03 -15.62 -9.17
N ALA A 90 2.19 -15.15 -9.63
CA ALA A 90 3.36 -16.00 -9.81
C ALA A 90 3.80 -16.67 -8.49
N GLY A 91 3.76 -15.95 -7.38
CA GLY A 91 4.14 -16.46 -6.07
C GLY A 91 3.25 -17.59 -5.56
N VAL A 92 1.97 -17.59 -5.93
CA VAL A 92 1.04 -18.70 -5.62
C VAL A 92 1.20 -19.88 -6.58
N LEU A 93 1.47 -19.64 -7.87
CA LEU A 93 1.52 -20.69 -8.90
C LEU A 93 2.88 -21.39 -9.02
N ILE A 94 3.99 -20.70 -8.75
CA ILE A 94 5.33 -21.29 -8.82
C ILE A 94 5.50 -22.50 -7.88
N PRO A 95 5.05 -22.43 -6.60
CA PRO A 95 5.11 -23.59 -5.71
C PRO A 95 4.42 -24.82 -6.27
N ASP A 96 3.23 -24.65 -6.88
CA ASP A 96 2.46 -25.73 -7.50
C ASP A 96 3.24 -26.40 -8.64
N TYR A 97 3.80 -25.59 -9.55
CA TYR A 97 4.56 -26.08 -10.70
C TYR A 97 5.79 -26.89 -10.30
N PHE A 98 6.49 -26.47 -9.24
CA PHE A 98 7.69 -27.17 -8.73
C PHE A 98 7.39 -28.22 -7.65
N ASN A 99 6.12 -28.54 -7.39
CA ASN A 99 5.69 -29.45 -6.30
C ASN A 99 6.25 -29.06 -4.92
N LEU A 100 6.39 -27.76 -4.66
CA LEU A 100 6.77 -27.21 -3.37
C LEU A 100 5.54 -27.03 -2.47
N PRO A 101 5.71 -27.03 -1.14
CA PRO A 101 4.60 -26.74 -0.23
C PRO A 101 4.00 -25.35 -0.50
N TYR A 102 2.67 -25.26 -0.68
CA TYR A 102 1.98 -23.99 -0.95
C TYR A 102 2.24 -22.90 0.11
N LEU A 103 2.66 -23.29 1.33
CA LEU A 103 3.06 -22.38 2.39
C LEU A 103 4.27 -21.50 2.01
N VAL A 104 5.06 -21.87 1.00
CA VAL A 104 6.15 -20.99 0.54
C VAL A 104 5.64 -19.82 -0.31
N ALA A 105 4.37 -19.80 -0.71
CA ALA A 105 3.82 -18.80 -1.64
C ALA A 105 4.04 -17.33 -1.23
N PRO A 106 3.84 -16.91 0.04
CA PRO A 106 4.13 -15.54 0.45
C PRO A 106 5.62 -15.17 0.32
N ILE A 107 6.53 -16.11 0.60
CA ILE A 107 7.99 -15.89 0.47
C ILE A 107 8.39 -15.80 -1.00
N ILE A 108 7.86 -16.68 -1.85
CA ILE A 108 8.10 -16.61 -3.30
C ILE A 108 7.54 -15.30 -3.86
N THR A 109 6.35 -14.86 -3.42
CA THR A 109 5.78 -13.56 -3.79
C THR A 109 6.73 -12.40 -3.46
N LEU A 110 7.34 -12.40 -2.27
CA LEU A 110 8.33 -11.39 -1.88
C LEU A 110 9.56 -11.40 -2.79
N ILE A 111 10.11 -12.59 -3.07
CA ILE A 111 11.30 -12.72 -3.91
C ILE A 111 11.00 -12.27 -5.34
N VAL A 112 9.90 -12.74 -5.93
CA VAL A 112 9.48 -12.39 -7.29
C VAL A 112 9.19 -10.90 -7.41
N SER A 113 8.47 -10.30 -6.45
CA SER A 113 8.20 -8.86 -6.47
C SER A 113 9.47 -8.03 -6.33
N ALA A 114 10.44 -8.44 -5.52
CA ALA A 114 11.73 -7.75 -5.43
C ALA A 114 12.48 -7.77 -6.78
N VAL A 115 12.51 -8.93 -7.46
CA VAL A 115 13.15 -9.08 -8.78
C VAL A 115 12.43 -8.24 -9.84
N ILE A 116 11.10 -8.33 -9.92
CA ILE A 116 10.32 -7.56 -10.90
C ILE A 116 10.50 -6.05 -10.65
N GLY A 117 10.38 -5.61 -9.41
CA GLY A 117 10.55 -4.19 -9.05
C GLY A 117 11.96 -3.67 -9.35
N TYR A 118 12.99 -4.49 -9.17
CA TYR A 118 14.36 -4.14 -9.57
C TYR A 118 14.48 -3.97 -11.09
N ILE A 119 13.96 -4.92 -11.86
CA ILE A 119 14.00 -4.87 -13.33
C ILE A 119 13.25 -3.64 -13.85
N VAL A 120 12.01 -3.42 -13.40
CA VAL A 120 11.19 -2.27 -13.83
C VAL A 120 11.83 -0.96 -13.39
N GLY A 121 12.40 -0.92 -12.18
CA GLY A 121 13.17 0.23 -11.70
C GLY A 121 14.35 0.57 -12.61
N ARG A 122 15.12 -0.43 -13.04
CA ARG A 122 16.21 -0.25 -14.01
C ARG A 122 15.71 0.26 -15.35
N LEU A 123 14.61 -0.31 -15.87
CA LEU A 123 13.98 0.11 -17.12
C LEU A 123 13.48 1.56 -17.07
N THR A 124 12.99 1.99 -15.90
CA THR A 124 12.51 3.35 -15.66
C THR A 124 13.65 4.37 -15.66
N VAL A 125 14.84 3.98 -15.18
CA VAL A 125 16.04 4.81 -15.30
C VAL A 125 16.58 4.77 -16.73
N ASN A 126 16.71 3.57 -17.32
CA ASN A 126 17.20 3.34 -18.69
C ASN A 126 16.42 2.17 -19.32
N PRO A 127 15.68 2.35 -20.44
CA PRO A 127 15.82 3.43 -21.41
C PRO A 127 14.89 4.63 -21.22
N VAL A 128 13.94 4.59 -20.27
CA VAL A 128 12.92 5.67 -20.14
C VAL A 128 13.54 7.02 -19.77
N GLY A 129 14.68 7.04 -19.08
CA GLY A 129 15.47 8.25 -18.83
C GLY A 129 15.02 9.06 -17.61
N MET A 130 14.27 8.46 -16.67
CA MET A 130 13.88 9.16 -15.43
C MET A 130 15.10 9.37 -14.52
N LYS A 131 15.45 10.64 -14.26
CA LYS A 131 16.64 11.03 -13.50
C LYS A 131 16.42 11.09 -11.98
N ILE A 132 15.67 10.14 -11.42
CA ILE A 132 15.42 10.09 -9.97
C ILE A 132 16.43 9.13 -9.32
N PRO A 133 17.29 9.60 -8.39
CA PRO A 133 18.37 8.79 -7.82
C PRO A 133 17.91 7.51 -7.11
N ILE A 134 16.74 7.56 -6.48
CA ILE A 134 16.20 6.44 -5.69
C ILE A 134 15.23 5.56 -6.49
N MET A 135 15.09 5.77 -7.80
CA MET A 135 14.03 5.14 -8.61
C MET A 135 14.04 3.61 -8.51
N VAL A 136 15.20 2.97 -8.69
CA VAL A 136 15.29 1.50 -8.66
C VAL A 136 14.87 0.95 -7.30
N ARG A 137 15.30 1.60 -6.22
CA ARG A 137 14.95 1.25 -4.86
C ARG A 137 13.46 1.44 -4.60
N SER A 138 12.90 2.60 -4.97
CA SER A 138 11.49 2.91 -4.78
C SER A 138 10.59 1.96 -5.57
N MET A 139 10.95 1.61 -6.81
CA MET A 139 10.18 0.63 -7.60
C MET A 139 10.24 -0.77 -7.00
N THR A 140 11.38 -1.17 -6.45
CA THR A 140 11.51 -2.45 -5.72
C THR A 140 10.60 -2.47 -4.50
N PHE A 141 10.65 -1.42 -3.67
CA PHE A 141 9.84 -1.30 -2.46
C PHE A 141 8.35 -1.24 -2.79
N LEU A 142 7.97 -0.46 -3.79
CA LEU A 142 6.60 -0.37 -4.26
C LEU A 142 6.09 -1.71 -4.77
N SER A 143 6.85 -2.40 -5.63
CA SER A 143 6.46 -3.73 -6.12
C SER A 143 6.20 -4.72 -4.99
N ILE A 144 7.06 -4.73 -3.96
CA ILE A 144 6.90 -5.58 -2.78
C ILE A 144 5.66 -5.17 -1.99
N ALA A 145 5.47 -3.89 -1.69
CA ALA A 145 4.31 -3.39 -0.95
C ALA A 145 2.99 -3.68 -1.69
N GLY A 146 2.97 -3.47 -3.00
CA GLY A 146 1.84 -3.80 -3.87
C GLY A 146 1.54 -5.30 -3.85
N ALA A 147 2.56 -6.14 -4.06
CA ALA A 147 2.39 -7.60 -4.05
C ALA A 147 1.87 -8.11 -2.70
N MET A 148 2.42 -7.61 -1.59
CA MET A 148 2.03 -8.03 -0.24
C MET A 148 0.65 -7.53 0.17
N ALA A 149 0.26 -6.32 -0.24
CA ALA A 149 -1.10 -5.84 -0.03
C ALA A 149 -2.11 -6.68 -0.84
N LEU A 150 -1.83 -6.93 -2.12
CA LEU A 150 -2.68 -7.73 -3.00
C LEU A 150 -2.82 -9.16 -2.50
N LEU A 151 -1.70 -9.84 -2.23
CA LEU A 151 -1.71 -11.19 -1.67
C LEU A 151 -2.39 -11.20 -0.30
N GLY A 152 -2.05 -10.27 0.59
CA GLY A 152 -2.60 -10.21 1.95
C GLY A 152 -4.12 -10.08 1.97
N PHE A 153 -4.69 -9.12 1.24
CA PHE A 153 -6.15 -8.94 1.19
C PHE A 153 -6.87 -10.10 0.49
N THR A 154 -6.29 -10.63 -0.60
CA THR A 154 -6.90 -11.76 -1.31
C THR A 154 -6.82 -13.04 -0.49
N VAL A 155 -5.72 -13.33 0.20
CA VAL A 155 -5.60 -14.49 1.10
C VAL A 155 -6.47 -14.32 2.35
N ALA A 156 -6.62 -13.11 2.90
CA ALA A 156 -7.57 -12.85 3.99
C ALA A 156 -9.02 -13.11 3.56
N TYR A 157 -9.35 -12.76 2.32
CA TYR A 157 -10.66 -13.04 1.73
C TYR A 157 -10.91 -14.52 1.46
N VAL A 158 -9.99 -15.18 0.77
CA VAL A 158 -10.10 -16.61 0.44
C VAL A 158 -9.97 -17.48 1.69
N GLY A 159 -9.13 -17.06 2.63
CA GLY A 159 -8.77 -17.83 3.82
C GLY A 159 -7.89 -19.06 3.52
N SER A 160 -7.19 -19.06 2.38
CA SER A 160 -6.29 -20.14 1.99
C SER A 160 -5.18 -19.65 1.07
N LEU A 161 -4.00 -20.26 1.21
CA LEU A 161 -2.86 -20.13 0.31
C LEU A 161 -2.80 -21.26 -0.74
N GLU A 162 -3.75 -22.21 -0.72
CA GLU A 162 -3.78 -23.28 -1.71
C GLU A 162 -4.03 -22.71 -3.12
N PRO A 163 -3.22 -23.08 -4.13
CA PRO A 163 -3.28 -22.47 -5.46
C PRO A 163 -4.66 -22.56 -6.11
N GLN A 164 -5.30 -23.72 -6.05
CA GLN A 164 -6.61 -23.92 -6.67
C GLN A 164 -7.69 -23.04 -6.03
N LYS A 165 -7.78 -23.01 -4.69
CA LYS A 165 -8.71 -22.12 -3.97
C LYS A 165 -8.40 -20.65 -4.24
N TYR A 166 -7.13 -20.30 -4.32
CA TYR A 166 -6.72 -18.93 -4.63
C TYR A 166 -7.18 -18.52 -6.03
N ILE A 167 -6.99 -19.36 -7.06
CA ILE A 167 -7.45 -19.07 -8.42
C ILE A 167 -8.98 -18.92 -8.45
N ASP A 168 -9.71 -19.86 -7.86
CA ASP A 168 -11.17 -19.88 -7.93
C ASP A 168 -11.80 -18.69 -7.20
N TYR A 169 -11.32 -18.37 -6.01
CA TYR A 169 -11.95 -17.36 -5.15
C TYR A 169 -11.27 -15.99 -5.19
N ALA A 170 -9.98 -15.87 -5.56
CA ALA A 170 -9.31 -14.57 -5.70
C ALA A 170 -9.31 -14.05 -7.14
N LEU A 171 -9.01 -14.91 -8.14
CA LEU A 171 -8.86 -14.49 -9.53
C LEU A 171 -10.17 -14.57 -10.30
N ASN A 172 -10.77 -15.75 -10.39
CA ASN A 172 -11.97 -15.99 -11.20
C ASN A 172 -13.19 -15.23 -10.67
N ASN A 173 -13.26 -14.99 -9.36
CA ASN A 173 -14.32 -14.22 -8.72
C ASN A 173 -14.07 -12.69 -8.73
N GLY A 174 -13.01 -12.20 -9.39
CA GLY A 174 -12.74 -10.77 -9.52
C GLY A 174 -12.21 -10.05 -8.27
N MET A 175 -11.95 -10.77 -7.17
CA MET A 175 -11.46 -10.18 -5.92
C MET A 175 -10.07 -9.57 -6.04
N MET A 176 -9.24 -10.08 -6.95
CA MET A 176 -7.96 -9.47 -7.29
C MET A 176 -8.14 -8.08 -7.92
N ALA A 177 -9.18 -7.85 -8.72
CA ALA A 177 -9.47 -6.53 -9.27
C ALA A 177 -9.90 -5.56 -8.18
N LEU A 178 -10.71 -6.01 -7.21
CA LEU A 178 -11.04 -5.23 -6.03
C LEU A 178 -9.78 -4.91 -5.20
N ALA A 179 -8.91 -5.89 -4.99
CA ALA A 179 -7.64 -5.71 -4.28
C ALA A 179 -6.77 -4.67 -4.99
N PHE A 180 -6.68 -4.74 -6.31
CA PHE A 180 -5.96 -3.79 -7.14
C PHE A 180 -6.45 -2.36 -6.92
N ILE A 181 -7.76 -2.12 -7.05
CA ILE A 181 -8.29 -0.75 -6.89
C ILE A 181 -8.15 -0.28 -5.44
N ALA A 182 -8.55 -1.09 -4.46
CA ALA A 182 -8.60 -0.68 -3.07
C ALA A 182 -7.20 -0.49 -2.47
N ALA A 183 -6.29 -1.46 -2.66
CA ALA A 183 -4.90 -1.33 -2.22
C ALA A 183 -4.16 -0.22 -2.98
N GLY A 184 -4.49 -0.02 -4.26
CA GLY A 184 -3.95 1.08 -5.04
C GLY A 184 -4.31 2.43 -4.46
N MET A 185 -5.59 2.65 -4.17
CA MET A 185 -6.04 3.86 -3.48
C MET A 185 -5.38 3.99 -2.11
N ALA A 186 -5.21 2.90 -1.37
CA ALA A 186 -4.57 2.95 -0.05
C ALA A 186 -3.08 3.32 -0.08
N ILE A 187 -2.38 2.99 -1.17
CA ILE A 187 -0.96 3.34 -1.36
C ILE A 187 -0.82 4.76 -1.94
N LEU A 188 -1.70 5.15 -2.87
CA LEU A 188 -1.57 6.40 -3.64
C LEU A 188 -2.20 7.61 -2.96
N HIS A 189 -3.41 7.44 -2.42
CA HIS A 189 -4.21 8.52 -1.88
C HIS A 189 -3.55 9.27 -0.71
N PRO A 190 -2.84 8.62 0.23
CA PRO A 190 -2.33 9.30 1.42
C PRO A 190 -1.42 10.47 1.10
N PHE A 191 -0.50 10.26 0.16
CA PHE A 191 0.37 11.32 -0.30
C PHE A 191 -0.39 12.34 -1.14
N ASN A 192 -1.21 11.89 -2.09
CA ASN A 192 -1.94 12.79 -2.99
C ASN A 192 -2.89 13.76 -2.25
N ALA A 193 -3.52 13.31 -1.17
CA ALA A 193 -4.40 14.12 -0.34
C ALA A 193 -3.64 15.00 0.66
N CYS A 194 -2.36 14.71 0.92
CA CYS A 194 -1.50 15.51 1.79
C CYS A 194 -0.57 16.46 1.04
N LEU A 195 -0.53 16.39 -0.29
CA LEU A 195 0.26 17.24 -1.18
C LEU A 195 -0.01 18.73 -0.92
N GLY A 196 1.06 19.50 -0.78
CA GLY A 196 1.02 20.96 -0.65
C GLY A 196 2.13 21.49 0.27
N PRO A 197 2.24 22.83 0.42
CA PRO A 197 3.29 23.47 1.22
C PRO A 197 3.33 23.03 2.70
N ASN A 198 2.23 22.49 3.20
CA ASN A 198 2.09 22.00 4.57
C ASN A 198 2.06 20.46 4.64
N GLU A 199 2.59 19.72 3.67
CA GLU A 199 2.74 18.26 3.79
C GLU A 199 3.47 17.95 5.09
N SER A 200 2.97 16.97 5.87
CA SER A 200 3.67 16.50 7.06
C SER A 200 3.71 14.99 7.07
N HIS A 201 4.90 14.43 7.30
CA HIS A 201 5.11 12.98 7.25
C HIS A 201 4.15 12.23 8.19
N LYS A 202 3.90 12.79 9.38
CA LYS A 202 2.94 12.25 10.36
C LYS A 202 1.51 12.23 9.82
N ARG A 203 1.05 13.30 9.16
CA ARG A 203 -0.30 13.36 8.60
C ARG A 203 -0.45 12.38 7.45
N THR A 204 0.53 12.29 6.57
CA THR A 204 0.57 11.34 5.45
C THR A 204 0.51 9.89 5.94
N LEU A 205 1.29 9.52 6.95
CA LEU A 205 1.23 8.17 7.54
C LEU A 205 -0.09 7.90 8.26
N THR A 206 -0.64 8.89 8.97
CA THR A 206 -1.94 8.75 9.63
C THR A 206 -3.04 8.47 8.60
N LEU A 207 -3.03 9.18 7.47
CA LEU A 207 -3.95 8.91 6.37
C LEU A 207 -3.70 7.55 5.72
N ALA A 208 -2.44 7.12 5.57
CA ALA A 208 -2.11 5.80 5.05
C ALA A 208 -2.68 4.66 5.90
N VAL A 209 -2.61 4.78 7.22
CA VAL A 209 -3.24 3.82 8.15
C VAL A 209 -4.76 3.82 7.97
N ALA A 210 -5.39 5.01 7.87
CA ALA A 210 -6.83 5.09 7.60
C ALA A 210 -7.20 4.44 6.25
N CYS A 211 -6.45 4.70 5.18
CA CYS A 211 -6.74 4.09 3.88
C CYS A 211 -6.50 2.57 3.87
N GLY A 212 -5.54 2.07 4.65
CA GLY A 212 -5.39 0.65 4.88
C GLY A 212 -6.60 0.03 5.59
N PHE A 213 -7.11 0.69 6.63
CA PHE A 213 -8.30 0.22 7.37
C PHE A 213 -9.59 0.29 6.57
N ILE A 214 -9.80 1.32 5.75
CA ILE A 214 -10.98 1.36 4.88
C ILE A 214 -10.90 0.27 3.80
N THR A 215 -9.69 -0.06 3.31
CA THR A 215 -9.51 -1.19 2.39
C THR A 215 -9.87 -2.51 3.06
N TRP A 216 -9.40 -2.72 4.29
CA TRP A 216 -9.79 -3.88 5.09
C TRP A 216 -11.31 -3.94 5.34
N PHE A 217 -11.95 -2.81 5.62
CA PHE A 217 -13.40 -2.73 5.76
C PHE A 217 -14.12 -3.17 4.48
N VAL A 218 -13.72 -2.68 3.30
CA VAL A 218 -14.31 -3.09 2.02
C VAL A 218 -14.23 -4.61 1.85
N PHE A 219 -13.06 -5.20 2.10
CA PHE A 219 -12.88 -6.65 2.01
C PHE A 219 -13.72 -7.43 3.02
N SER A 220 -13.90 -6.88 4.22
CA SER A 220 -14.75 -7.47 5.26
C SER A 220 -16.22 -7.45 4.87
N VAL A 221 -16.69 -6.36 4.25
CA VAL A 221 -18.06 -6.25 3.72
C VAL A 221 -18.29 -7.28 2.62
N VAL A 222 -17.37 -7.40 1.65
CA VAL A 222 -17.51 -8.37 0.56
C VAL A 222 -17.45 -9.82 1.06
N LYS A 223 -16.70 -10.09 2.13
CA LYS A 223 -16.67 -11.41 2.80
C LYS A 223 -17.89 -11.66 3.70
N LEU A 224 -18.70 -10.64 4.00
CA LEU A 224 -19.78 -10.66 4.99
C LEU A 224 -19.29 -11.03 6.41
N ASP A 225 -18.07 -10.66 6.77
CA ASP A 225 -17.50 -10.88 8.11
C ASP A 225 -17.87 -9.73 9.05
N ILE A 226 -18.94 -9.91 9.82
CA ILE A 226 -19.51 -8.89 10.71
C ILE A 226 -18.48 -8.39 11.74
N VAL A 227 -17.64 -9.28 12.28
CA VAL A 227 -16.65 -8.89 13.30
C VAL A 227 -15.59 -8.00 12.65
N SER A 228 -15.05 -8.40 11.51
CA SER A 228 -14.07 -7.61 10.78
C SER A 228 -14.65 -6.28 10.28
N ILE A 229 -15.92 -6.24 9.86
CA ILE A 229 -16.65 -5.01 9.48
C ILE A 229 -16.66 -4.01 10.64
N ILE A 230 -17.09 -4.46 11.83
CA ILE A 230 -17.21 -3.58 13.02
C ILE A 230 -15.83 -3.07 13.46
N VAL A 231 -14.83 -3.96 13.55
CA VAL A 231 -13.51 -3.57 14.04
C VAL A 231 -12.80 -2.63 13.06
N SER A 232 -12.83 -2.94 11.76
CA SER A 232 -12.18 -2.12 10.74
C SER A 232 -12.77 -0.71 10.63
N ILE A 233 -14.10 -0.55 10.71
CA ILE A 233 -14.73 0.77 10.63
C ILE A 233 -14.47 1.62 11.88
N ILE A 234 -14.44 1.01 13.08
CA ILE A 234 -14.11 1.71 14.32
C ILE A 234 -12.67 2.20 14.30
N LEU A 235 -11.72 1.33 13.92
CA LEU A 235 -10.32 1.70 13.83
C LEU A 235 -10.07 2.75 12.75
N TRP A 236 -10.74 2.62 11.59
CA TRP A 236 -10.75 3.64 10.56
C TRP A 236 -11.23 5.00 11.11
N ALA A 237 -12.38 5.04 11.77
CA ALA A 237 -12.96 6.27 12.30
C ALA A 237 -12.02 6.96 13.31
N ILE A 238 -11.41 6.19 14.23
CA ILE A 238 -10.45 6.72 15.22
C ILE A 238 -9.25 7.39 14.52
N VAL A 239 -8.67 6.72 13.51
CA VAL A 239 -7.49 7.23 12.80
C VAL A 239 -7.87 8.40 11.88
N TYR A 240 -9.02 8.32 11.20
CA TYR A 240 -9.49 9.35 10.29
C TYR A 240 -9.81 10.66 11.04
N VAL A 241 -10.46 10.58 12.20
CA VAL A 241 -10.70 11.77 13.05
C VAL A 241 -9.38 12.40 13.49
N LYS A 242 -8.36 11.60 13.82
CA LYS A 242 -7.00 12.12 14.12
C LYS A 242 -6.39 12.82 12.92
N PHE A 243 -6.49 12.24 11.72
CA PHE A 243 -6.05 12.87 10.48
C PHE A 243 -6.73 14.22 10.25
N VAL A 244 -8.07 14.28 10.34
CA VAL A 244 -8.84 15.52 10.16
C VAL A 244 -8.42 16.60 11.16
N LYS A 245 -8.22 16.25 12.44
CA LYS A 245 -7.72 17.20 13.46
C LYS A 245 -6.33 17.73 13.13
N MET A 246 -5.44 16.89 12.61
CA MET A 246 -4.10 17.33 12.15
C MET A 246 -4.24 18.29 10.96
N SER A 247 -5.09 17.98 9.99
CA SER A 247 -5.35 18.84 8.83
C SER A 247 -5.87 20.22 9.23
N PHE A 248 -6.81 20.31 10.18
CA PHE A 248 -7.29 21.59 10.68
C PHE A 248 -6.21 22.40 11.39
N LYS A 249 -5.35 21.75 12.18
CA LYS A 249 -4.24 22.43 12.86
C LYS A 249 -3.25 23.02 11.85
N ASP A 250 -2.93 22.26 10.81
CA ASP A 250 -1.99 22.69 9.77
C ASP A 250 -2.59 23.81 8.90
N ALA A 251 -3.91 23.79 8.64
CA ALA A 251 -4.61 24.87 7.96
C ALA A 251 -4.63 26.20 8.77
N CYS A 252 -4.81 26.13 10.09
CA CYS A 252 -4.77 27.32 10.95
C CYS A 252 -3.39 28.02 10.95
N ALA A 253 -2.30 27.28 10.70
CA ALA A 253 -0.96 27.87 10.64
C ALA A 253 -0.76 28.79 9.41
N VAL A 254 -1.55 28.60 8.35
CA VAL A 254 -1.44 29.38 7.10
C VAL A 254 -2.16 30.72 7.19
N LEU A 255 -3.22 30.82 8.01
CA LEU A 255 -3.99 32.06 8.22
C LEU A 255 -3.16 33.24 8.74
N HIS A 256 -1.98 32.97 9.29
CA HIS A 256 -1.09 33.96 9.88
C HIS A 256 0.10 34.34 8.98
N VAL A 257 0.14 33.86 7.74
CA VAL A 257 1.19 34.21 6.76
C VAL A 257 0.68 35.36 5.87
N PRO A 258 1.39 36.49 5.79
CA PRO A 258 0.92 37.69 5.07
C PRO A 258 0.88 37.57 3.52
N GLU A 259 1.10 36.37 2.98
CA GLU A 259 1.28 36.10 1.54
C GLU A 259 0.08 35.41 0.88
N ILE A 260 -1.02 35.15 1.59
CA ILE A 260 -2.25 34.70 0.93
C ILE A 260 -2.80 35.90 0.15
N PRO A 261 -2.89 35.86 -1.20
CA PRO A 261 -3.48 36.95 -1.96
C PRO A 261 -4.90 37.18 -1.44
N LYS A 262 -5.15 38.40 -0.99
CA LYS A 262 -6.51 38.82 -0.60
C LYS A 262 -7.40 38.60 -1.81
N LYS A 263 -8.58 38.05 -1.56
CA LYS A 263 -9.63 37.80 -2.54
C LYS A 263 -9.70 38.98 -3.51
N GLU A 264 -9.45 38.73 -4.79
CA GLU A 264 -9.62 39.74 -5.84
C GLU A 264 -11.09 40.20 -5.79
N GLU A 265 -11.29 41.50 -5.58
CA GLU A 265 -12.59 42.18 -5.67
C GLU A 265 -12.99 42.38 -7.14
#